data_AF-A0A2E0N977-F1
#
_entry.id   AF-A0A2E0N977-F1
#
_cell.length_a   1.000
_cell.length_b   1.000
_cell.length_c   1.000
_cell.angle_alpha   90.00
_cell.angle_beta   90.00
_cell.angle_gamma   90.00
#
_symmetry.space_group_name_H-M   'P 1'
#
loop_
_entity.id
_entity.type
_entity.pdbx_description
1 polymer ?
#
loop_
_entity_poly.entity_id
_entity_poly.type
_entity_poly.pdbx_seq_one_letter_code
_entity_poly.pdbx_strand_id
1 'polypeptide(L)'
;MGDDSPRTLEVFSDCVSVMLKDGVLTREERRLIAALSRSLELKDGEPLKVYEKVKIGEKMVGGSTISRKNQLKVYQNIYEVALVGALSKDEWRILAFLRQKFSITESEHKEIQNNLKNNFKERYEPKVVESLFKTIEDSATTITKMIGRLF
;
A
#
# COMPACT_ATOMS: atom_id res chain seq x y z
N MET A 1 22.25 9.72 -15.42
CA MET A 1 21.38 9.79 -14.23
C MET A 1 20.34 8.70 -14.40
N GLY A 2 20.48 7.58 -13.68
CA GLY A 2 19.46 6.54 -13.71
C GLY A 2 18.18 7.12 -13.15
N ASP A 3 17.08 6.99 -13.89
CA ASP A 3 15.77 7.41 -13.44
C ASP A 3 15.39 6.59 -12.21
N ASP A 4 15.59 7.16 -11.02
CA ASP A 4 15.33 6.57 -9.69
C ASP A 4 13.82 6.50 -9.38
N SER A 5 12.99 6.71 -10.41
CA SER A 5 11.54 6.63 -10.34
C SER A 5 11.11 5.19 -10.00
N PRO A 6 10.29 5.00 -8.95
CA PRO A 6 9.75 3.70 -8.59
C PRO A 6 9.09 3.01 -9.79
N ARG A 7 9.40 1.73 -10.01
CA ARG A 7 8.81 0.94 -11.10
C ARG A 7 7.73 -0.01 -10.61
N THR A 8 6.73 -0.26 -11.45
CA THR A 8 5.53 -1.03 -11.07
C THR A 8 5.84 -2.45 -10.58
N LEU A 9 6.69 -3.21 -11.27
CA LEU A 9 7.00 -4.59 -10.87
C LEU A 9 7.91 -4.65 -9.64
N GLU A 10 8.85 -3.71 -9.52
CA GLU A 10 9.72 -3.61 -8.34
C GLU A 10 8.92 -3.28 -7.07
N VAL A 11 8.05 -2.27 -7.14
CA VAL A 11 7.20 -1.89 -6.01
C VAL A 11 6.28 -3.04 -5.62
N PHE A 12 5.66 -3.70 -6.60
CA PHE A 12 4.82 -4.85 -6.33
C PHE A 12 5.62 -6.02 -5.72
N SER A 13 6.80 -6.34 -6.26
CA SER A 13 7.68 -7.40 -5.77
C SER A 13 8.16 -7.14 -4.35
N ASP A 14 8.53 -5.90 -4.03
CA ASP A 14 8.95 -5.53 -2.68
C ASP A 14 7.77 -5.63 -1.70
N CYS A 15 6.58 -5.16 -2.07
CA CYS A 15 5.38 -5.29 -1.23
C CYS A 15 5.01 -6.75 -0.97
N VAL A 16 5.02 -7.60 -2.01
CA VAL A 16 4.74 -9.04 -1.87
C VAL A 16 5.79 -9.72 -0.99
N SER A 17 7.06 -9.30 -1.07
CA SER A 17 8.14 -9.81 -0.21
C SER A 17 7.93 -9.44 1.26
N VAL A 18 7.40 -8.23 1.54
CA VAL A 18 7.08 -7.80 2.91
C VAL A 18 5.93 -8.61 3.50
N MET A 19 4.92 -8.95 2.68
CA MET A 19 3.76 -9.77 3.13
C MET A 19 4.13 -11.24 3.30
N LEU A 20 4.92 -11.83 2.40
CA LEU A 20 5.26 -13.26 2.42
C LEU A 20 6.28 -13.68 3.50
N LYS A 21 6.55 -12.85 4.51
CA LYS A 21 7.59 -13.11 5.51
C LYS A 21 7.34 -14.39 6.33
N ASP A 22 6.09 -14.78 6.52
CA ASP A 22 5.68 -16.01 7.20
C ASP A 22 5.45 -17.20 6.24
N GLY A 23 5.63 -16.99 4.94
CA GLY A 23 5.46 -17.99 3.89
C GLY A 23 4.00 -18.25 3.46
N VAL A 24 3.00 -17.58 4.04
CA VAL A 24 1.58 -17.82 3.76
C VAL A 24 0.80 -16.52 3.63
N LEU A 25 0.29 -16.22 2.43
CA LEU A 25 -0.66 -15.12 2.27
C LEU A 25 -1.99 -15.44 2.94
N THR A 26 -2.38 -14.61 3.90
CA THR A 26 -3.72 -14.58 4.47
C THR A 26 -4.74 -14.08 3.46
N ARG A 27 -6.04 -14.19 3.80
CA ARG A 27 -7.13 -13.66 2.96
C ARG A 27 -7.02 -12.14 2.77
N GLU A 28 -6.63 -11.42 3.82
CA GLU A 28 -6.50 -9.96 3.79
C GLU A 28 -5.29 -9.52 2.96
N GLU A 29 -4.17 -10.22 3.05
CA GLU A 29 -3.00 -9.92 2.21
C GLU A 29 -3.27 -10.19 0.74
N ARG A 30 -3.99 -11.28 0.40
CA ARG A 30 -4.44 -11.52 -0.98
C ARG A 30 -5.31 -10.37 -1.50
N ARG A 31 -6.19 -9.81 -0.66
CA ARG A 31 -7.04 -8.66 -1.00
C ARG A 31 -6.21 -7.42 -1.27
N LEU A 32 -5.21 -7.13 -0.43
CA LEU A 32 -4.28 -6.03 -0.63
C LEU A 32 -3.42 -6.20 -1.89
N ILE A 33 -2.87 -7.39 -2.14
CA ILE A 33 -2.07 -7.68 -3.33
C ILE A 33 -2.91 -7.48 -4.59
N ALA A 34 -4.16 -7.95 -4.60
CA ALA A 34 -5.06 -7.73 -5.72
C ALA A 34 -5.38 -6.24 -5.91
N ALA A 35 -5.54 -5.47 -4.84
CA ALA A 35 -5.73 -4.01 -4.93
C ALA A 35 -4.47 -3.28 -5.42
N LEU A 36 -3.29 -3.73 -5.02
CA LEU A 36 -2.00 -3.16 -5.41
C LEU A 36 -1.70 -3.44 -6.88
N SER A 37 -1.91 -4.67 -7.33
CA SER A 37 -1.79 -5.04 -8.75
C SER A 37 -2.68 -4.18 -9.64
N ARG A 38 -3.94 -3.98 -9.25
CA ARG A 38 -4.88 -3.13 -9.98
C ARG A 38 -4.48 -1.65 -9.96
N SER A 39 -4.02 -1.15 -8.81
CA SER A 39 -3.60 0.25 -8.68
C SER A 39 -2.31 0.57 -9.44
N LEU A 40 -1.42 -0.42 -9.58
CA LEU A 40 -0.19 -0.34 -10.36
C LEU A 40 -0.40 -0.64 -11.85
N GLU A 41 -1.63 -0.97 -12.26
CA GLU A 41 -1.98 -1.27 -13.65
C GLU A 41 -1.09 -2.39 -14.25
N LEU A 42 -0.80 -3.42 -13.44
CA LEU A 42 -0.03 -4.59 -13.89
C LEU A 42 -0.80 -5.37 -14.95
N LYS A 43 -0.07 -5.90 -15.94
CA LYS A 43 -0.66 -6.72 -17.00
C LYS A 43 -1.06 -8.09 -16.46
N ASP A 44 -2.00 -8.73 -17.16
CA ASP A 44 -2.43 -10.09 -16.83
C ASP A 44 -1.24 -11.05 -16.77
N GLY A 45 -1.19 -11.84 -15.70
CA GLY A 45 -0.12 -12.79 -15.42
C GLY A 45 1.16 -12.19 -14.81
N GLU A 46 1.38 -10.88 -14.84
CA GLU A 46 2.51 -10.26 -14.12
C GLU A 46 2.44 -10.46 -12.60
N PRO A 47 1.28 -10.31 -11.94
CA PRO A 47 1.17 -10.52 -10.49
C PRO A 47 1.55 -11.94 -10.05
N LEU A 48 1.12 -12.94 -10.84
CA LEU A 48 1.43 -14.34 -10.58
C LEU A 48 2.93 -14.61 -10.73
N LYS A 49 3.55 -14.09 -11.80
CA LYS A 49 4.99 -14.22 -12.04
C LYS A 49 5.82 -13.61 -10.90
N VAL A 50 5.42 -12.43 -10.41
CA VAL A 50 6.09 -11.81 -9.27
C VAL A 50 5.93 -12.68 -8.03
N TYR A 51 4.73 -13.18 -7.76
CA TYR A 51 4.46 -14.05 -6.62
C TYR A 51 5.33 -15.32 -6.64
N GLU A 52 5.41 -16.00 -7.79
CA GLU A 52 6.25 -17.20 -7.97
C GLU A 52 7.73 -16.91 -7.73
N LYS A 53 8.24 -15.78 -8.23
CA LYS A 53 9.63 -15.34 -7.98
C LYS A 53 9.89 -15.04 -6.51
N VAL A 54 9.03 -14.25 -5.87
CA VAL A 54 9.19 -13.90 -4.46
C VAL A 54 9.15 -15.14 -3.57
N LYS A 55 8.31 -16.13 -3.91
CA LYS A 55 8.24 -17.40 -3.18
C LYS A 55 9.55 -18.19 -3.19
N ILE A 56 10.35 -18.09 -4.25
CA ILE A 56 11.69 -18.73 -4.33
C ILE A 56 12.83 -17.81 -3.84
N GLY A 57 12.49 -16.67 -3.23
CA GLY A 57 13.47 -15.70 -2.72
C GLY A 57 14.03 -14.74 -3.78
N GLU A 58 13.48 -14.75 -5.00
CA GLU A 58 13.87 -13.83 -6.06
C GLU A 58 13.01 -12.56 -6.05
N LYS A 59 13.64 -11.44 -6.40
CA LYS A 59 12.92 -10.19 -6.67
C LYS A 59 12.72 -9.99 -8.17
N MET A 60 11.61 -9.38 -8.54
CA MET A 60 11.38 -8.94 -9.92
C MET A 60 11.82 -7.49 -10.08
N VAL A 61 12.61 -7.23 -11.12
CA VAL A 61 13.13 -5.89 -11.46
C VAL A 61 12.46 -5.41 -12.75
N GLY A 62 12.23 -4.10 -12.87
CA GLY A 62 11.63 -3.49 -14.04
C GLY A 62 10.15 -3.14 -13.87
N GLY A 63 9.42 -3.18 -14.98
CA GLY A 63 8.09 -2.58 -15.10
C GLY A 63 8.15 -1.11 -15.55
N SER A 64 6.99 -0.48 -15.54
CA SER A 64 6.81 0.91 -15.98
C SER A 64 7.17 1.88 -14.87
N THR A 65 7.70 3.05 -15.22
CA THR A 65 7.93 4.15 -14.28
C THR A 65 6.60 4.66 -13.74
N ILE A 66 6.49 4.82 -12.42
CA ILE A 66 5.28 5.32 -11.77
C ILE A 66 5.40 6.84 -11.60
N SER A 67 4.53 7.60 -12.27
CA SER A 67 4.47 9.07 -12.10
C SER A 67 4.13 9.46 -10.66
N ARG A 68 4.53 10.66 -10.21
CA ARG A 68 4.21 11.14 -8.85
C ARG A 68 2.72 11.06 -8.52
N LYS A 69 1.88 11.49 -9.46
CA LYS A 69 0.41 11.41 -9.33
C LYS A 69 -0.05 9.95 -9.09
N ASN A 70 0.50 9.00 -9.84
CA ASN A 70 0.14 7.59 -9.71
C ASN A 70 0.68 6.99 -8.41
N GLN A 71 1.86 7.40 -7.93
CA GLN A 71 2.39 6.97 -6.62
C GLN A 71 1.43 7.35 -5.47
N LEU A 72 0.97 8.62 -5.45
CA LEU A 72 0.01 9.09 -4.45
C LEU A 72 -1.34 8.37 -4.57
N LYS A 73 -1.82 8.15 -5.80
CA LYS A 73 -3.06 7.40 -6.07
C LYS A 73 -2.98 5.95 -5.58
N VAL A 74 -1.88 5.26 -5.87
CA VAL A 74 -1.64 3.88 -5.42
C VAL A 74 -1.66 3.82 -3.90
N TYR A 75 -0.92 4.73 -3.24
CA TYR A 75 -0.90 4.78 -1.78
C TYR A 75 -2.29 5.02 -1.18
N GLN A 76 -3.03 6.01 -1.68
CA GLN A 76 -4.39 6.29 -1.24
C GLN A 76 -5.33 5.09 -1.41
N ASN A 77 -5.31 4.43 -2.57
CA ASN A 77 -6.15 3.26 -2.83
C ASN A 77 -5.87 2.11 -1.84
N ILE A 78 -4.60 1.83 -1.57
CA ILE A 78 -4.21 0.77 -0.62
C ILE A 78 -4.61 1.14 0.81
N TYR A 79 -4.51 2.41 1.16
CA TYR A 79 -4.96 2.91 2.45
C TYR A 79 -6.47 2.76 2.63
N GLU A 80 -7.26 3.07 1.60
CA GLU A 80 -8.71 2.85 1.60
C GLU A 80 -9.06 1.37 1.83
N VAL A 81 -8.43 0.48 1.07
CA VAL A 81 -8.67 -0.97 1.17
C VAL A 81 -8.30 -1.49 2.56
N ALA A 82 -7.16 -1.05 3.12
CA ALA A 82 -6.76 -1.41 4.48
C ALA A 82 -7.79 -0.93 5.52
N LEU A 83 -8.26 0.32 5.42
CA LEU A 83 -9.23 0.91 6.34
C LEU A 83 -10.57 0.15 6.36
N VAL A 84 -11.06 -0.29 5.20
CA VAL A 84 -12.36 -0.98 5.08
C VAL A 84 -12.32 -2.43 5.54
N GLY A 85 -11.20 -3.14 5.39
CA GLY A 85 -11.12 -4.58 5.67
C GLY A 85 -10.65 -4.98 7.06
N ALA A 86 -10.51 -4.01 7.97
CA ALA A 86 -9.96 -4.12 9.33
C ALA A 86 -8.43 -4.19 9.37
N LEU A 87 -7.82 -3.10 9.86
CA LEU A 87 -6.38 -2.91 9.95
C LEU A 87 -5.69 -3.84 10.94
N SER A 88 -4.84 -4.69 10.40
CA SER A 88 -3.87 -5.56 11.06
C SER A 88 -2.45 -4.95 11.00
N LYS A 89 -1.52 -5.57 11.74
CA LYS A 89 -0.10 -5.16 11.72
C LYS A 89 0.54 -5.28 10.33
N ASP A 90 0.08 -6.21 9.50
CA ASP A 90 0.65 -6.45 8.18
C ASP A 90 0.18 -5.40 7.17
N GLU A 91 -1.08 -4.98 7.24
CA GLU A 91 -1.57 -3.82 6.46
C GLU A 91 -0.81 -2.54 6.83
N TRP A 92 -0.52 -2.32 8.11
CA TRP A 92 0.29 -1.17 8.55
C TRP A 92 1.70 -1.19 7.97
N ARG A 93 2.34 -2.36 7.94
CA ARG A 93 3.70 -2.50 7.38
C ARG A 93 3.73 -2.13 5.91
N ILE A 94 2.70 -2.50 5.16
CA ILE A 94 2.62 -2.21 3.73
C ILE A 94 2.37 -0.74 3.47
N LEU A 95 1.52 -0.09 4.27
CA LEU A 95 1.35 1.36 4.19
C LEU A 95 2.64 2.10 4.55
N ALA A 96 3.33 1.70 5.62
CA ALA A 96 4.63 2.28 5.97
C ALA A 96 5.66 2.09 4.85
N PHE A 97 5.74 0.88 4.29
CA PHE A 97 6.64 0.55 3.19
C PHE A 97 6.34 1.39 1.94
N LEU A 98 5.08 1.47 1.49
CA LEU A 98 4.70 2.27 0.33
C LEU A 98 4.96 3.76 0.55
N ARG A 99 4.65 4.25 1.75
CA ARG A 99 4.89 5.65 2.11
C ARG A 99 6.38 6.01 1.98
N GLN A 100 7.26 5.12 2.45
CA GLN A 100 8.70 5.29 2.31
C GLN A 100 9.17 5.11 0.87
N LYS A 101 8.76 4.03 0.19
CA LYS A 101 9.17 3.69 -1.19
C LYS A 101 8.80 4.81 -2.17
N PHE A 102 7.66 5.45 -1.96
CA PHE A 102 7.24 6.60 -2.74
C PHE A 102 7.72 7.92 -2.18
N SER A 103 8.46 7.99 -1.07
CA SER A 103 8.87 9.26 -0.45
C SER A 103 7.68 10.22 -0.26
N ILE A 104 6.59 9.72 0.31
CA ILE A 104 5.38 10.51 0.58
C ILE A 104 5.63 11.37 1.82
N THR A 105 5.63 12.69 1.61
CA THR A 105 5.84 13.69 2.64
C THR A 105 4.70 13.68 3.67
N GLU A 106 4.93 14.27 4.84
CA GLU A 106 3.89 14.47 5.85
C GLU A 106 2.70 15.29 5.31
N SER A 107 2.95 16.30 4.47
CA SER A 107 1.90 17.10 3.83
C SER A 107 1.03 16.27 2.89
N GLU A 108 1.64 15.48 2.01
CA GLU A 108 0.90 14.61 1.08
C GLU A 108 0.14 13.51 1.83
N HIS A 109 0.74 12.96 2.89
CA HIS A 109 0.08 11.98 3.73
C HIS A 109 -1.19 12.55 4.38
N LYS A 110 -1.10 13.77 4.95
CA LYS A 110 -2.26 14.46 5.52
C LYS A 110 -3.33 14.81 4.48
N GLU A 111 -2.92 15.23 3.29
CA GLU A 111 -3.85 15.49 2.19
C GLU A 111 -4.62 14.22 1.80
N ILE A 112 -3.90 13.09 1.68
CA ILE A 112 -4.51 11.79 1.41
C ILE A 112 -5.47 11.36 2.53
N GLN A 113 -5.12 11.60 3.79
CA GLN A 113 -6.02 11.34 4.93
C GLN A 113 -7.30 12.18 4.85
N ASN A 114 -7.19 13.45 4.46
CA ASN A 114 -8.35 14.33 4.30
C ASN A 114 -9.24 13.90 3.13
N ASN A 115 -8.64 13.52 2.00
CA ASN A 115 -9.36 12.94 0.86
C ASN A 115 -10.07 11.63 1.27
N LEU A 116 -9.36 10.80 2.04
CA LEU A 116 -9.85 9.72 2.92
C LEU A 116 -11.21 10.02 3.53
N LYS A 117 -11.14 10.97 4.46
CA LYS A 117 -12.24 11.40 5.31
C LYS A 117 -13.42 11.92 4.50
N ASN A 118 -13.17 12.70 3.45
CA ASN A 118 -14.21 13.26 2.59
C ASN A 118 -14.91 12.17 1.77
N ASN A 119 -14.16 11.28 1.11
CA ASN A 119 -14.72 10.18 0.33
C ASN A 119 -15.60 9.26 1.20
N PHE A 120 -15.21 9.01 2.44
CA PHE A 120 -15.99 8.17 3.34
C PHE A 120 -17.29 8.82 3.80
N LYS A 121 -17.28 10.13 4.07
CA LYS A 121 -18.51 10.87 4.40
C LYS A 121 -19.56 10.78 3.31
N GLU A 122 -19.15 10.70 2.04
CA GLU A 122 -20.06 10.60 0.89
C GLU A 122 -20.56 9.17 0.65
N ARG A 123 -19.81 8.14 1.08
CA ARG A 123 -20.05 6.74 0.72
C ARG A 123 -20.62 5.88 1.84
N TYR A 124 -20.47 6.29 3.09
CA TYR A 124 -20.81 5.47 4.25
C TYR A 124 -21.70 6.21 5.26
N GLU A 125 -22.43 5.44 6.06
CA GLU A 125 -23.27 5.97 7.13
C GLU A 125 -22.42 6.62 8.25
N PRO A 126 -22.96 7.62 8.97
CA PRO A 126 -22.20 8.39 9.97
C PRO A 126 -21.45 7.56 11.02
N LYS A 127 -22.06 6.46 11.49
CA LYS A 127 -21.43 5.55 12.48
C LYS A 127 -20.20 4.84 11.92
N VAL A 128 -20.22 4.46 10.64
CA VAL A 128 -19.08 3.82 9.97
C VAL A 128 -17.99 4.86 9.73
N VAL A 129 -18.37 6.06 9.30
CA VAL A 129 -17.44 7.19 9.10
C VAL A 129 -16.69 7.53 10.38
N GLU A 130 -17.37 7.61 11.52
CA GLU A 130 -16.75 7.90 12.81
C GLU A 130 -15.69 6.85 13.20
N SER A 131 -16.01 5.56 13.01
CA SER A 131 -15.07 4.46 13.24
C SER A 131 -13.83 4.54 12.33
N LEU A 132 -14.04 4.82 11.04
CA LEU A 132 -12.95 4.97 10.07
C LEU A 132 -12.07 6.19 10.40
N PHE A 133 -12.65 7.29 10.89
CA PHE A 133 -11.92 8.51 11.24
C PHE A 133 -10.98 8.27 12.42
N LYS A 134 -11.49 7.61 13.46
CA LYS A 134 -10.67 7.20 14.60
C LYS A 134 -9.52 6.29 14.15
N THR A 135 -9.81 5.35 13.25
CA THR A 135 -8.79 4.47 12.68
C THR A 135 -7.73 5.23 11.88
N ILE A 136 -8.11 6.27 11.12
CA ILE A 136 -7.17 7.16 10.42
C ILE A 136 -6.29 7.93 11.43
N GLU A 137 -6.80 8.31 12.58
CA GLU A 137 -5.98 9.01 13.59
C GLU A 137 -4.98 8.07 14.27
N ASP A 138 -5.42 6.87 14.65
CA ASP A 138 -4.57 5.82 15.22
C ASP A 138 -3.48 5.37 14.24
N SER A 139 -3.82 5.38 12.95
CA SER A 139 -2.92 5.00 11.86
C SER A 139 -1.70 5.91 11.72
N ALA A 140 -1.88 7.24 11.86
CA ALA A 140 -0.83 8.21 11.60
C ALA A 140 0.34 7.97 12.56
N THR A 141 0.01 7.71 13.82
CA THR A 141 0.98 7.38 14.87
C THR A 141 1.65 6.03 14.60
N THR A 142 0.88 5.04 14.13
CA THR A 142 1.38 3.68 13.90
C THR A 142 2.31 3.61 12.69
N ILE A 143 1.93 4.19 11.55
CA ILE A 143 2.75 4.25 10.33
C ILE A 143 4.08 4.94 10.62
N THR A 144 4.04 6.08 11.30
CA THR A 144 5.25 6.84 11.66
C THR A 144 6.19 6.00 12.54
N LYS A 145 5.65 5.30 13.55
CA LYS A 145 6.43 4.39 14.40
C LYS A 145 6.99 3.20 13.62
N MET A 146 6.26 2.67 12.64
CA MET A 146 6.72 1.53 11.84
C MET A 146 7.82 1.92 10.87
N ILE A 147 7.75 3.11 10.25
CA ILE A 147 8.82 3.62 9.39
C ILE A 147 10.15 3.68 10.17
N GLY A 148 10.12 4.16 11.41
CA GLY A 148 11.30 4.17 12.29
C GLY A 148 11.79 2.80 12.78
N ARG A 149 11.05 1.71 12.50
CA ARG A 149 11.38 0.33 12.89
C ARG A 149 11.62 -0.60 11.69
N LEU A 150 11.46 -0.10 10.47
CA LEU A 150 11.81 -0.86 9.26
C LEU A 150 13.34 -1.04 9.13
N PHE A 151 14.11 -0.42 10.04
CA PHE A 151 15.55 -0.54 10.24
C PHE A 151 15.88 -0.56 11.74
#